data_AF-H1Y6B2-F1
#
_entry.id   AF-H1Y6B2-F1
#
_cell.length_a   1.000
_cell.length_b   1.000
_cell.length_c   1.000
_cell.angle_alpha   90.00
_cell.angle_beta   90.00
_cell.angle_gamma   90.00
#
_symmetry.space_group_name_H-M   'P 1'
#
loop_
_entity.id
_entity.type
_entity.pdbx_description
1 polymer ?
#
loop_
_entity_poly.entity_id
_entity_poly.type
_entity_poly.pdbx_seq_one_letter_code
_entity_poly.pdbx_strand_id
1 'polypeptide(L)'
;MSLKSLSKTRWKIEPNGVTIYPYGIFYVFTAILAVFFTGLIILYITYQNTSITESLPVVLFFVLMLVAFWSFGGTYIQFDNRKGTMRKMLFGFLPTTTIPLAQLQGIKAVTTLQTYKYHLFLKDAQYGKGIVVSSGFSKNDDPNAIAFVNEAVPLIHSYLDRYNSPADYVAEQITAYRFFEQDGHVYAIKSKKVGLLVFGAIFLIIGFFLLIQESTNLLAEVFVAAIVLFLASIFFIAAYTKITFDPATRIFKGTGLLKYLNRQYTFDAFAHIQTVRRSINMVYAGTDVNMYFNVTDKKRKQDVITVISSLRKSSDIERFIKELYQVMGIA
;
A
#
# COMPACT_ATOMS: atom_id res chain seq x y z
N MET A 1 32.05 7.48 11.56
CA MET A 1 30.65 6.96 11.56
C MET A 1 30.59 5.72 10.67
N SER A 2 29.98 4.63 11.12
CA SER A 2 29.79 3.42 10.28
C SER A 2 28.73 3.66 9.19
N LEU A 3 28.94 3.13 7.97
CA LEU A 3 27.94 3.13 6.88
C LEU A 3 26.57 2.59 7.34
N LYS A 4 26.57 1.61 8.26
CA LYS A 4 25.36 1.01 8.85
C LYS A 4 24.59 1.97 9.77
N SER A 5 25.27 2.98 10.33
CA SER A 5 24.63 4.04 11.13
C SER A 5 24.02 5.13 10.23
N LEU A 6 24.63 5.40 9.08
CA LEU A 6 24.15 6.40 8.12
C LEU A 6 22.88 5.96 7.39
N SER A 7 22.71 4.65 7.15
CA SER A 7 21.54 4.11 6.45
C SER A 7 20.24 4.09 7.28
N LYS A 8 20.35 4.25 8.60
CA LYS A 8 19.23 4.07 9.55
C LYS A 8 18.41 5.34 9.71
N THR A 9 17.21 5.19 10.28
CA THR A 9 16.40 6.34 10.72
C THR A 9 17.15 7.07 11.81
N ARG A 10 17.30 8.39 11.66
CA ARG A 10 17.85 9.27 12.70
C ARG A 10 16.78 10.23 13.16
N TRP A 11 16.81 10.63 14.41
CA TRP A 11 15.91 11.66 14.94
C TRP A 11 16.66 12.62 15.84
N LYS A 12 16.13 13.83 15.95
CA LYS A 12 16.57 14.85 16.89
C LYS A 12 15.35 15.28 17.69
N ILE A 13 15.47 15.20 19.01
CA ILE A 13 14.46 15.70 19.95
C ILE A 13 14.94 17.05 20.45
N GLU A 14 14.08 18.05 20.29
CA GLU A 14 14.26 19.41 20.79
C GLU A 14 13.09 19.72 21.74
N PRO A 15 13.21 20.69 22.67
CA PRO A 15 12.19 20.94 23.69
C PRO A 15 10.77 21.13 23.15
N ASN A 16 10.64 21.67 21.92
CA ASN A 16 9.36 21.97 21.28
C ASN A 16 9.15 21.24 19.95
N GLY A 17 9.95 20.22 19.64
CA GLY A 17 9.77 19.52 18.38
C GLY A 17 10.63 18.28 18.20
N VAL A 18 10.20 17.44 17.27
CA VAL A 18 10.90 16.23 16.88
C VAL A 18 11.18 16.27 15.39
N THR A 19 12.42 16.07 14.99
CA THR A 19 12.82 16.00 13.58
C THR A 19 13.28 14.59 13.25
N ILE A 20 12.72 13.97 12.22
CA ILE A 20 13.03 12.60 11.79
C ILE A 20 13.61 12.60 10.38
N TYR A 21 14.68 11.84 10.17
CA TYR A 21 15.40 11.64 8.91
C TYR A 21 15.24 10.17 8.47
N PRO A 22 14.21 9.84 7.67
CA PRO A 22 13.90 8.45 7.31
C PRO A 22 14.70 7.92 6.11
N TYR A 23 15.34 8.79 5.32
CA TYR A 23 15.96 8.44 4.03
C TYR A 23 17.48 8.25 4.08
N GLY A 24 18.04 7.90 5.24
CA GLY A 24 19.49 7.75 5.43
C GLY A 24 20.17 6.78 4.45
N ILE A 25 19.46 5.76 3.95
CA ILE A 25 19.98 4.80 2.95
C ILE A 25 20.50 5.49 1.67
N PHE A 26 19.97 6.65 1.31
CA PHE A 26 20.42 7.38 0.14
C PHE A 26 21.87 7.85 0.26
N TYR A 27 22.40 8.11 1.45
CA TYR A 27 23.82 8.40 1.63
C TYR A 27 24.71 7.20 1.26
N VAL A 28 24.25 5.99 1.56
CA VAL A 28 24.96 4.77 1.14
C VAL A 28 24.89 4.59 -0.37
N PHE A 29 23.72 4.83 -0.98
CA PHE A 29 23.59 4.82 -2.43
C PHE A 29 24.47 5.87 -3.09
N THR A 30 24.58 7.09 -2.55
CA THR A 30 25.51 8.10 -3.05
C THR A 30 26.95 7.57 -3.07
N ALA A 31 27.42 6.93 -1.99
CA ALA A 31 28.77 6.39 -1.93
C ALA A 31 29.01 5.28 -2.97
N ILE A 32 28.06 4.35 -3.12
CA ILE A 32 28.14 3.26 -4.11
C ILE A 32 28.11 3.82 -5.53
N LEU A 33 27.18 4.74 -5.82
CA LEU A 33 27.06 5.37 -7.13
C LEU A 33 28.29 6.22 -7.45
N ALA A 34 28.92 6.86 -6.47
CA ALA A 34 30.14 7.65 -6.70
C ALA A 34 31.26 6.76 -7.22
N VAL A 35 31.53 5.62 -6.57
CA VAL A 35 32.53 4.65 -7.03
C VAL A 35 32.19 4.12 -8.41
N PHE A 36 30.92 3.77 -8.65
CA PHE A 36 30.45 3.26 -9.93
C PHE A 36 30.61 4.29 -11.06
N PHE A 37 30.19 5.54 -10.85
CA PHE A 37 30.32 6.60 -11.87
C PHE A 37 31.77 6.99 -12.10
N THR A 38 32.63 6.99 -11.08
CA THR A 38 34.06 7.19 -11.28
C THR A 38 34.63 6.11 -12.20
N GLY A 39 34.28 4.84 -12.00
CA GLY A 39 34.68 3.75 -12.90
C GLY A 39 34.17 3.94 -14.34
N LEU A 40 32.91 4.33 -14.51
CA LEU A 40 32.33 4.60 -15.83
C LEU A 40 32.98 5.80 -16.54
N ILE A 41 33.30 6.87 -15.80
CA ILE A 41 34.00 8.04 -16.36
C ILE A 41 35.40 7.63 -16.85
N ILE A 42 36.15 6.89 -16.03
CA ILE A 42 37.49 6.41 -16.40
C ILE A 42 37.41 5.53 -17.65
N LEU A 43 36.45 4.60 -17.70
CA LEU A 43 36.23 3.75 -18.86
C LEU A 43 35.87 4.56 -20.11
N TYR A 44 34.95 5.54 -19.98
CA TYR A 44 34.52 6.40 -21.08
C TYR A 44 35.69 7.20 -21.66
N ILE A 45 36.45 7.88 -20.80
CA ILE A 45 37.64 8.67 -21.18
C ILE A 45 38.68 7.79 -21.88
N THR A 46 38.96 6.60 -21.32
CA THR A 46 39.95 5.67 -21.87
C THR A 46 39.51 5.12 -23.24
N TYR A 47 38.23 4.77 -23.37
CA TYR A 47 37.69 4.18 -24.60
C TYR A 47 37.54 5.21 -25.73
N GLN A 48 37.07 6.42 -25.42
CA GLN A 48 36.91 7.49 -26.39
C GLN A 48 38.21 8.26 -26.66
N ASN A 49 39.26 7.99 -25.87
CA ASN A 49 40.54 8.70 -25.91
C ASN A 49 40.36 10.23 -25.84
N THR A 50 39.42 10.68 -25.02
CA THR A 50 39.11 12.10 -24.79
C THR A 50 39.76 12.59 -23.51
N SER A 51 39.89 13.91 -23.35
CA SER A 51 40.33 14.51 -22.08
C SER A 51 39.17 14.65 -21.08
N ILE A 52 39.49 14.90 -19.81
CA ILE A 52 38.50 15.22 -18.76
C ILE A 52 37.69 16.48 -19.15
N THR A 53 38.34 17.47 -19.75
CA THR A 53 37.72 18.73 -20.15
C THR A 53 36.68 18.52 -21.25
N GLU A 54 36.97 17.67 -22.23
CA GLU A 54 36.03 17.30 -23.29
C GLU A 54 34.86 16.45 -22.76
N SER A 55 35.12 15.63 -21.74
CA SER A 55 34.12 14.79 -21.08
C SER A 55 33.31 15.53 -20.01
N LEU A 56 33.54 16.83 -19.82
CA LEU A 56 32.95 17.64 -18.74
C LEU A 56 31.42 17.54 -18.68
N PRO A 57 30.64 17.55 -19.79
CA PRO A 57 29.19 17.41 -19.71
C PRO A 57 28.75 16.09 -19.06
N VAL A 58 29.44 14.98 -19.37
CA VAL A 58 29.15 13.65 -18.80
C VAL A 58 29.52 13.61 -17.32
N VAL A 59 30.68 14.18 -16.96
CA VAL A 59 31.13 14.30 -15.57
C VAL A 59 30.12 15.11 -14.75
N LEU A 60 29.69 16.28 -15.26
CA LEU A 60 28.72 17.14 -14.59
C LEU A 60 27.37 16.44 -14.41
N PHE A 61 26.91 15.68 -15.41
CA PHE A 61 25.68 14.90 -15.30
C PHE A 61 25.73 13.89 -14.15
N PHE A 62 26.82 13.13 -14.03
CA PHE A 62 26.99 12.18 -12.92
C PHE A 62 27.14 12.88 -11.56
N VAL A 63 27.90 13.97 -11.50
CA VAL A 63 28.02 14.78 -10.27
C VAL A 63 26.66 15.31 -9.83
N LEU A 64 25.85 15.83 -10.76
CA LEU A 64 24.51 16.33 -10.46
C LEU A 64 23.61 15.23 -9.89
N MET A 65 23.68 14.01 -10.44
CA MET A 65 22.93 12.88 -9.91
C MET A 65 23.41 12.47 -8.50
N LEU A 66 24.71 12.50 -8.23
CA LEU A 66 25.24 12.24 -6.88
C LEU A 66 24.76 13.28 -5.87
N VAL A 67 24.79 14.57 -6.24
CA VAL A 67 24.28 15.67 -5.42
C VAL A 67 22.79 15.50 -5.16
N ALA A 68 22.01 15.07 -6.15
CA ALA A 68 20.57 14.82 -5.99
C ALA A 68 20.30 13.68 -4.99
N PHE A 69 21.00 12.55 -5.10
CA PHE A 69 20.88 11.44 -4.15
C PHE A 69 21.32 11.82 -2.74
N TRP A 70 22.46 12.52 -2.61
CA TRP A 70 22.97 12.98 -1.32
C TRP A 70 21.99 13.92 -0.63
N SER A 71 21.50 14.91 -1.39
CA SER A 71 20.50 15.86 -0.90
C SER A 71 19.23 15.13 -0.50
N PHE A 72 18.78 14.13 -1.27
CA PHE A 72 17.57 13.37 -0.95
C PHE A 72 17.68 12.65 0.41
N GLY A 73 18.86 12.17 0.77
CA GLY A 73 19.15 11.60 2.10
C GLY A 73 18.97 12.60 3.25
N GLY A 74 19.09 13.90 2.98
CA GLY A 74 18.82 14.99 3.92
C GLY A 74 17.34 15.33 4.11
N THR A 75 16.43 14.66 3.40
CA THR A 75 14.99 14.87 3.54
C THR A 75 14.52 14.48 4.95
N TYR A 76 13.78 15.37 5.60
CA TYR A 76 13.31 15.17 6.97
C TYR A 76 11.84 15.56 7.18
N ILE A 77 11.31 15.12 8.31
CA ILE A 77 9.96 15.40 8.78
C ILE A 77 10.07 16.02 10.16
N GLN A 78 9.59 17.24 10.31
CA GLN A 78 9.62 17.99 11.56
C GLN A 78 8.21 18.09 12.14
N PHE A 79 8.07 17.75 13.40
CA PHE A 79 6.87 17.96 14.21
C PHE A 79 7.15 19.15 15.12
N ASP A 80 6.45 20.25 14.90
CA ASP A 80 6.55 21.47 15.70
C ASP A 80 5.35 21.53 16.66
N ASN A 81 5.64 21.30 17.94
CA ASN A 81 4.63 21.30 19.00
C ASN A 81 4.17 22.72 19.37
N ARG A 82 4.93 23.77 19.04
CA ARG A 82 4.52 25.15 19.33
C ARG A 82 3.54 25.65 18.26
N LYS A 83 3.82 25.34 17.00
CA LYS A 83 2.97 25.72 15.87
C LYS A 83 1.81 24.75 15.63
N GLY A 84 1.81 23.59 16.29
CA GLY A 84 0.81 22.55 16.04
C GLY A 84 0.83 22.04 14.60
N THR A 85 2.02 21.97 13.97
CA THR A 85 2.15 21.53 12.57
C THR A 85 3.27 20.52 12.38
N MET A 86 3.07 19.60 11.45
CA MET A 86 4.10 18.76 10.87
C MET A 86 4.51 19.32 9.50
N ARG A 87 5.81 19.32 9.21
CA ARG A 87 6.37 19.75 7.94
C ARG A 87 7.29 18.67 7.37
N LYS A 88 7.16 18.40 6.08
CA LYS A 88 8.12 17.58 5.33
C LYS A 88 9.03 18.50 4.51
N MET A 89 10.33 18.38 4.72
CA MET A 89 11.37 19.18 4.09
C MET A 89 12.20 18.30 3.15
N LEU A 90 11.92 18.38 1.85
CA LEU A 90 12.69 17.72 0.80
C LEU A 90 14.07 18.36 0.68
N PHE A 91 15.10 17.52 0.49
CA PHE A 91 16.49 17.97 0.41
C PHE A 91 17.01 18.71 1.64
N GLY A 92 16.25 18.70 2.74
CA GLY A 92 16.57 19.42 3.97
C GLY A 92 16.20 20.90 3.98
N PHE A 93 15.65 21.46 2.90
CA PHE A 93 15.31 22.89 2.84
C PHE A 93 14.01 23.23 2.12
N LEU A 94 13.51 22.36 1.23
CA LEU A 94 12.32 22.64 0.44
C LEU A 94 11.05 22.08 1.11
N PRO A 95 10.16 22.90 1.67
CA PRO A 95 8.93 22.41 2.29
C PRO A 95 7.99 21.83 1.22
N THR A 96 7.73 20.53 1.26
CA THR A 96 6.82 19.88 0.30
C THR A 96 5.41 19.70 0.86
N THR A 97 5.27 19.65 2.18
CA THR A 97 3.99 19.33 2.82
C THR A 97 3.97 19.95 4.20
N THR A 98 2.88 20.63 4.55
CA THR A 98 2.62 21.13 5.90
C THR A 98 1.22 20.64 6.30
N ILE A 99 1.12 19.93 7.42
CA ILE A 99 -0.15 19.34 7.91
C ILE A 99 -0.33 19.72 9.37
N PRO A 100 -1.49 20.25 9.79
CA PRO A 100 -1.80 20.45 11.21
C PRO A 100 -1.73 19.14 11.99
N LEU A 101 -1.20 19.17 13.23
CA LEU A 101 -1.14 17.98 14.08
C LEU A 101 -2.54 17.41 14.37
N ALA A 102 -3.55 18.28 14.44
CA ALA A 102 -4.96 17.89 14.62
C ALA A 102 -5.50 16.96 13.52
N GLN A 103 -4.94 16.99 12.31
CA GLN A 103 -5.36 16.13 11.20
C GLN A 103 -4.61 14.79 11.16
N LEU A 104 -3.59 14.62 11.99
CA LEU A 104 -2.80 13.40 12.06
C LEU A 104 -3.43 12.42 13.05
N GLN A 105 -3.48 11.15 12.68
CA GLN A 105 -3.95 10.10 13.58
C GLN A 105 -2.79 9.53 14.41
N GLY A 106 -1.68 9.21 13.76
CA GLY A 106 -0.55 8.59 14.44
C GLY A 106 0.34 7.74 13.54
N ILE A 107 1.44 7.31 14.13
CA ILE A 107 2.45 6.45 13.49
C ILE A 107 2.10 4.98 13.72
N LYS A 108 2.06 4.18 12.65
CA LYS A 108 1.84 2.72 12.68
C LYS A 108 2.86 1.99 11.82
N ALA A 109 3.16 0.75 12.17
CA ALA A 109 4.01 -0.12 11.36
C ALA A 109 3.24 -0.63 10.12
N VAL A 110 3.91 -0.59 8.96
CA VAL A 110 3.41 -1.09 7.68
C VAL A 110 4.39 -2.14 7.19
N THR A 111 3.92 -3.37 7.08
CA THR A 111 4.72 -4.51 6.61
C THR A 111 4.66 -4.63 5.09
N THR A 112 5.81 -4.82 4.46
CA THR A 112 5.98 -5.10 3.03
C THR A 112 6.86 -6.34 2.89
N LEU A 113 6.25 -7.46 2.47
CA LEU A 113 6.91 -8.77 2.34
C LEU A 113 7.65 -9.14 3.65
N GLN A 114 8.97 -9.02 3.67
CA GLN A 114 9.86 -9.38 4.79
C GLN A 114 10.43 -8.16 5.53
N THR A 115 9.98 -6.96 5.19
CA THR A 115 10.44 -5.72 5.82
C THR A 115 9.25 -4.94 6.33
N TYR A 116 9.46 -4.05 7.29
CA TYR A 116 8.44 -3.12 7.74
C TYR A 116 9.00 -1.71 7.86
N LYS A 117 8.12 -0.72 7.76
CA LYS A 117 8.41 0.71 7.91
C LYS A 117 7.35 1.32 8.80
N TYR A 118 7.70 2.37 9.54
CA TYR A 118 6.72 3.18 10.23
C TYR A 118 6.21 4.28 9.31
N HIS A 119 4.90 4.41 9.26
CA HIS A 119 4.18 5.40 8.47
C HIS A 119 3.29 6.23 9.41
N LEU A 120 3.29 7.53 9.21
CA LEU A 120 2.35 8.46 9.82
C LEU A 120 1.08 8.53 8.97
N PHE A 121 -0.08 8.40 9.60
CA PHE A 121 -1.37 8.45 8.92
C PHE A 121 -2.15 9.70 9.29
N LEU A 122 -2.96 10.18 8.34
CA LEU A 122 -3.94 11.24 8.56
C LEU A 122 -5.24 10.62 9.06
N LYS A 123 -6.05 11.38 9.79
CA LYS A 123 -7.36 10.94 10.31
C LYS A 123 -8.37 10.64 9.19
N ASP A 124 -8.23 11.29 8.04
CA ASP A 124 -9.03 11.13 6.81
C ASP A 124 -8.36 10.21 5.76
N ALA A 125 -7.21 9.61 6.09
CA ALA A 125 -6.53 8.64 5.23
C ALA A 125 -5.77 7.56 6.02
N GLN A 126 -6.39 7.04 7.08
CA GLN A 126 -5.88 6.03 8.03
C GLN A 126 -5.47 4.72 7.36
N TYR A 127 -6.14 4.38 6.26
CA TYR A 127 -5.92 3.16 5.48
C TYR A 127 -5.17 3.39 4.17
N GLY A 128 -4.66 4.60 3.95
CA GLY A 128 -3.99 5.03 2.72
C GLY A 128 -2.50 4.70 2.67
N LYS A 129 -1.74 5.48 1.88
CA LYS A 129 -0.26 5.32 1.75
C LYS A 129 0.49 5.66 3.03
N GLY A 130 -0.03 6.61 3.82
CA GLY A 130 0.69 7.26 4.91
C GLY A 130 1.95 8.02 4.43
N ILE A 131 2.59 8.71 5.37
CA ILE A 131 3.86 9.41 5.19
C ILE A 131 4.94 8.55 5.84
N VAL A 132 5.95 8.14 5.07
CA VAL A 132 7.04 7.30 5.58
C VAL A 132 7.85 8.11 6.61
N VAL A 133 7.89 7.64 7.86
CA VAL A 133 8.64 8.28 8.95
C VAL A 133 9.84 7.45 9.42
N SER A 134 10.07 6.27 8.85
CA SER A 134 11.28 5.49 9.12
C SER A 134 11.90 4.88 7.88
N SER A 135 13.17 4.50 8.00
CA SER A 135 13.85 3.52 7.16
C SER A 135 13.15 2.16 7.22
N GLY A 136 13.45 1.29 6.26
CA GLY A 136 13.02 -0.11 6.30
C GLY A 136 13.78 -0.91 7.35
N PHE A 137 13.05 -1.73 8.10
CA PHE A 137 13.58 -2.70 9.07
C PHE A 137 13.22 -4.11 8.61
N SER A 138 14.11 -5.08 8.83
CA SER A 138 13.88 -6.48 8.42
C SER A 138 13.65 -7.42 9.60
N LYS A 139 13.96 -7.00 10.83
CA LYS A 139 13.80 -7.80 12.03
C LYS A 139 13.09 -7.01 13.12
N ASN A 140 12.22 -7.69 13.87
CA ASN A 140 11.47 -7.09 14.97
C ASN A 140 12.36 -6.66 16.14
N ASP A 141 13.55 -7.26 16.26
CA ASP A 141 14.56 -6.96 17.28
C ASP A 141 15.59 -5.92 16.83
N ASP A 142 15.38 -5.19 15.72
CA ASP A 142 16.33 -4.16 15.28
C ASP A 142 16.46 -3.06 16.35
N PRO A 143 17.66 -2.86 16.94
CA PRO A 143 17.84 -1.87 18.00
C PRO A 143 17.43 -0.45 17.60
N ASN A 144 17.54 -0.10 16.31
CA ASN A 144 17.16 1.22 15.82
C ASN A 144 15.64 1.37 15.68
N ALA A 145 14.92 0.29 15.38
CA ALA A 145 13.46 0.29 15.37
C ALA A 145 12.93 0.43 16.80
N ILE A 146 13.52 -0.34 17.73
CA ILE A 146 13.18 -0.29 19.16
C ILE A 146 13.43 1.11 19.73
N ALA A 147 14.61 1.68 19.52
CA ALA A 147 14.93 3.02 20.00
C ALA A 147 13.99 4.09 19.39
N PHE A 148 13.69 4.00 18.09
CA PHE A 148 12.75 4.92 17.44
C PHE A 148 11.34 4.87 18.05
N VAL A 149 10.84 3.65 18.31
CA VAL A 149 9.51 3.43 18.91
C VAL A 149 9.45 3.79 20.38
N ASN A 150 10.56 3.65 21.12
CA ASN A 150 10.58 3.97 22.54
C ASN A 150 10.83 5.46 22.82
N GLU A 151 11.59 6.14 21.95
CA GLU A 151 11.99 7.54 22.17
C GLU A 151 11.12 8.52 21.38
N ALA A 152 11.04 8.38 20.06
CA ALA A 152 10.46 9.40 19.19
C ALA A 152 8.94 9.25 19.03
N VAL A 153 8.45 8.02 18.84
CA VAL A 153 7.02 7.76 18.61
C VAL A 153 6.12 8.21 19.76
N PRO A 154 6.41 7.92 21.05
CA PRO A 154 5.54 8.29 22.16
C PRO A 154 5.49 9.80 22.34
N LEU A 155 6.62 10.49 22.14
CA LEU A 155 6.68 11.94 22.20
C LEU A 155 5.84 12.57 21.08
N ILE A 156 5.93 12.06 19.84
CA ILE A 156 5.09 12.53 18.73
C ILE A 156 3.62 12.29 19.03
N HIS A 157 3.23 11.11 19.50
CA HIS A 157 1.84 10.81 19.88
C HIS A 157 1.36 11.77 20.98
N SER A 158 2.18 12.10 21.98
CA SER A 158 1.83 13.09 23.01
C SER A 158 1.53 14.48 22.44
N TYR A 159 2.22 14.88 21.36
CA TYR A 159 1.91 16.11 20.64
C TYR A 159 0.58 15.99 19.90
N LEU A 160 0.33 14.85 19.24
CA LEU A 160 -0.94 14.62 18.54
C LEU A 160 -2.13 14.68 19.50
N ASP A 161 -2.01 14.04 20.67
CA ASP A 161 -3.06 14.00 21.69
C ASP A 161 -3.41 15.40 22.22
N ARG A 162 -2.40 16.26 22.41
CA ARG A 162 -2.62 17.66 22.83
C ARG A 162 -3.45 18.47 21.82
N TYR A 163 -3.28 18.18 20.54
CA TYR A 163 -3.99 18.84 19.44
C TYR A 163 -5.20 18.03 18.96
N ASN A 164 -5.62 17.02 19.71
CA ASN A 164 -6.76 16.18 19.36
C ASN A 164 -8.05 16.76 19.95
N SER A 165 -8.72 17.69 19.24
CA SER A 165 -10.07 18.08 19.60
C SER A 165 -11.11 17.20 18.86
N PRO A 166 -12.20 16.77 19.52
CA PRO A 166 -13.33 16.12 18.85
C PRO A 166 -13.93 16.96 17.70
N ALA A 167 -13.77 18.28 17.74
CA ALA A 167 -14.24 19.18 16.69
C ALA A 167 -13.36 19.20 15.43
N ASP A 168 -12.10 18.75 15.52
CA ASP A 168 -11.13 18.85 14.41
C ASP A 168 -11.34 17.79 13.33
N TYR A 169 -12.11 16.74 13.65
CA TYR A 169 -12.45 15.69 12.70
C TYR A 169 -13.91 15.29 12.86
N VAL A 170 -14.76 15.85 12.01
CA VAL A 170 -16.14 15.38 11.87
C VAL A 170 -16.14 14.28 10.82
N ALA A 171 -16.37 13.05 11.27
CA ALA A 171 -16.56 11.94 10.34
C ALA A 171 -17.75 12.25 9.42
N GLU A 172 -17.53 12.20 8.11
CA GLU A 172 -18.59 12.37 7.13
C GLU A 172 -19.74 11.40 7.44
N GLN A 173 -20.95 11.94 7.65
CA GLN A 173 -22.12 11.11 7.91
C GLN A 173 -22.46 10.30 6.65
N ILE A 174 -22.71 9.01 6.84
CA ILE A 174 -23.10 8.12 5.74
C ILE A 174 -24.59 8.30 5.49
N THR A 175 -24.92 9.18 4.55
CA THR A 175 -26.30 9.40 4.09
C THR A 175 -26.76 8.36 3.07
N ALA A 176 -25.81 7.76 2.33
CA ALA A 176 -26.06 6.71 1.37
C ALA A 176 -24.85 5.78 1.25
N TYR A 177 -25.12 4.49 1.01
CA TYR A 177 -24.11 3.48 0.76
C TYR A 177 -23.59 3.55 -0.68
N ARG A 178 -22.34 3.96 -0.83
CA ARG A 178 -21.69 4.05 -2.13
C ARG A 178 -21.26 2.67 -2.63
N PHE A 179 -20.75 1.82 -1.75
CA PHE A 179 -20.17 0.52 -2.12
C PHE A 179 -21.10 -0.68 -1.88
N PHE A 180 -22.21 -0.47 -1.20
CA PHE A 180 -23.21 -1.50 -0.93
C PHE A 180 -24.53 -1.22 -1.66
N GLU A 181 -25.17 -2.28 -2.12
CA GLU A 181 -26.56 -2.33 -2.53
C GLU A 181 -27.35 -2.96 -1.37
N GLN A 182 -28.36 -2.25 -0.88
CA GLN A 182 -29.25 -2.75 0.16
C GLN A 182 -30.46 -3.41 -0.50
N ASP A 183 -30.70 -4.67 -0.15
CA ASP A 183 -31.86 -5.46 -0.55
C ASP A 183 -32.54 -5.98 0.72
N GLY A 184 -33.55 -5.24 1.19
CA GLY A 184 -34.17 -5.45 2.50
C GLY A 184 -33.15 -5.30 3.64
N HIS A 185 -32.91 -6.39 4.37
CA HIS A 185 -31.93 -6.47 5.46
C HIS A 185 -30.54 -6.93 5.00
N VAL A 186 -30.37 -7.28 3.71
CA VAL A 186 -29.10 -7.80 3.20
C VAL A 186 -28.36 -6.71 2.43
N TYR A 187 -27.09 -6.50 2.78
CA TYR A 187 -26.19 -5.57 2.12
C TYR A 187 -25.22 -6.33 1.22
N ALA A 188 -25.30 -6.12 -0.09
CA ALA A 188 -24.42 -6.74 -1.07
C ALA A 188 -23.36 -5.75 -1.56
N ILE A 189 -22.12 -6.21 -1.75
CA ILE A 189 -21.08 -5.35 -2.32
C ILE A 189 -21.30 -5.16 -3.81
N LYS A 190 -21.28 -3.90 -4.25
CA LYS A 190 -21.33 -3.52 -5.66
C LYS A 190 -20.12 -4.06 -6.39
N SER A 191 -20.37 -4.90 -7.39
CA SER A 191 -19.32 -5.49 -8.24
C SER A 191 -19.54 -5.09 -9.68
N LYS A 192 -18.45 -4.68 -10.36
CA LYS A 192 -18.48 -4.37 -11.79
C LYS A 192 -18.40 -5.66 -12.62
N LYS A 193 -19.52 -6.35 -12.72
CA LYS A 193 -19.62 -7.65 -13.41
C LYS A 193 -19.45 -7.55 -14.93
N VAL A 194 -19.84 -6.41 -15.52
CA VAL A 194 -19.84 -6.20 -16.97
C VAL A 194 -18.47 -6.47 -17.59
N GLY A 195 -17.39 -5.97 -16.98
CA GLY A 195 -16.04 -6.20 -17.51
C GLY A 195 -15.66 -7.68 -17.53
N LEU A 196 -15.96 -8.42 -16.46
CA LEU A 196 -15.69 -9.85 -16.37
C LEU A 196 -16.50 -10.64 -17.40
N LEU A 197 -17.77 -10.28 -17.61
CA LEU A 197 -18.63 -10.91 -18.62
C LEU A 197 -18.12 -10.65 -20.04
N VAL A 198 -17.69 -9.41 -20.34
CA VAL A 198 -17.12 -9.05 -21.65
C VAL A 198 -15.83 -9.83 -21.92
N PHE A 199 -14.90 -9.88 -20.97
CA PHE A 199 -13.67 -10.67 -21.14
C PHE A 199 -13.98 -12.16 -21.27
N GLY A 200 -14.89 -12.70 -20.44
CA GLY A 200 -15.35 -14.08 -20.53
C GLY A 200 -15.92 -14.42 -21.92
N ALA A 201 -16.76 -13.53 -22.47
CA ALA A 201 -17.32 -13.69 -23.81
C ALA A 201 -16.25 -13.67 -24.91
N ILE A 202 -15.26 -12.76 -24.82
CA ILE A 202 -14.14 -12.70 -25.79
C ILE A 202 -13.34 -14.01 -25.77
N PHE A 203 -12.94 -14.50 -24.60
CA PHE A 203 -12.21 -15.78 -24.50
C PHE A 203 -13.06 -16.95 -24.98
N LEU A 204 -14.37 -16.93 -24.73
CA LEU A 204 -15.29 -17.96 -25.24
C LEU A 204 -15.31 -17.96 -26.78
N ILE A 205 -15.47 -16.80 -27.42
CA ILE A 205 -15.47 -16.66 -28.88
C ILE A 205 -14.14 -17.15 -29.47
N ILE A 206 -13.01 -16.72 -28.90
CA ILE A 206 -11.67 -17.16 -29.36
C ILE A 206 -11.52 -18.68 -29.20
N GLY A 207 -11.95 -19.23 -28.06
CA GLY A 207 -11.86 -20.66 -27.79
C GLY A 207 -12.67 -21.50 -28.79
N PHE A 208 -13.90 -21.07 -29.12
CA PHE A 208 -14.70 -21.73 -30.16
C PHE A 208 -14.12 -21.55 -31.55
N PHE A 209 -13.61 -20.37 -31.90
CA PHE A 209 -12.97 -20.14 -33.18
C PHE A 209 -11.76 -21.07 -33.39
N LEU A 210 -10.95 -21.27 -32.35
CA LEU A 210 -9.82 -22.19 -32.38
C LEU A 210 -10.22 -23.65 -32.60
N LEU A 211 -11.43 -24.07 -32.22
CA LEU A 211 -11.94 -25.44 -32.44
C LEU A 211 -12.51 -25.67 -33.84
N ILE A 212 -12.78 -24.59 -34.59
CA ILE A 212 -13.36 -24.65 -35.94
C ILE A 212 -12.25 -24.58 -37.00
N GLN A 213 -11.07 -24.08 -36.64
CA GLN A 213 -9.98 -23.87 -37.57
C GLN A 213 -9.25 -25.18 -37.87
N GLU A 214 -9.26 -25.61 -39.13
CA GLU A 214 -8.52 -26.79 -39.56
C GLU A 214 -7.01 -26.61 -39.32
N SER A 215 -6.46 -27.44 -38.43
CA SER A 215 -5.03 -27.49 -38.14
C SER A 215 -4.44 -28.86 -38.43
N THR A 216 -3.13 -28.89 -38.71
CA THR A 216 -2.39 -30.13 -38.95
C THR A 216 -2.11 -30.93 -37.68
N ASN A 217 -2.37 -30.37 -36.49
CA ASN A 217 -2.14 -31.03 -35.20
C ASN A 217 -3.32 -30.84 -34.24
N LEU A 218 -4.31 -31.72 -34.39
CA LEU A 218 -5.55 -31.75 -33.61
C LEU A 218 -5.32 -31.70 -32.08
N LEU A 219 -4.30 -32.39 -31.57
CA LEU A 219 -4.07 -32.48 -30.13
C LEU A 219 -3.60 -31.13 -29.55
N ALA A 220 -2.72 -30.42 -30.26
CA ALA A 220 -2.27 -29.10 -29.85
C ALA A 220 -3.40 -28.07 -29.91
N GLU A 221 -4.26 -28.14 -30.93
CA GLU A 221 -5.42 -27.27 -31.09
C GLU A 221 -6.42 -27.45 -29.94
N VAL A 222 -6.85 -28.69 -29.69
CA VAL A 222 -7.78 -29.00 -28.60
C VAL A 222 -7.20 -28.57 -27.24
N PHE A 223 -5.91 -28.76 -27.02
CA PHE A 223 -5.26 -28.33 -25.77
C PHE A 223 -5.28 -26.81 -25.59
N VAL A 224 -4.93 -26.05 -26.63
CA VAL A 224 -4.94 -24.57 -26.57
C VAL A 224 -6.37 -24.05 -26.43
N ALA A 225 -7.31 -24.59 -27.21
CA ALA A 225 -8.73 -24.23 -27.10
C ALA A 225 -9.28 -24.55 -25.70
N ALA A 226 -8.93 -25.70 -25.12
CA ALA A 226 -9.34 -26.07 -23.76
C ALA A 226 -8.81 -25.07 -22.72
N ILE A 227 -7.56 -24.61 -22.83
CA ILE A 227 -7.00 -23.57 -21.94
C ILE A 227 -7.78 -22.25 -22.08
N VAL A 228 -8.07 -21.83 -23.31
CA VAL A 228 -8.79 -20.58 -23.59
C VAL A 228 -10.23 -20.63 -23.07
N LEU A 229 -10.93 -21.74 -23.27
CA LEU A 229 -12.28 -21.97 -22.74
C LEU A 229 -12.28 -22.09 -21.20
N PHE A 230 -11.22 -22.67 -20.63
CA PHE A 230 -11.04 -22.69 -19.18
C PHE A 230 -10.86 -21.27 -18.61
N LEU A 231 -10.09 -20.40 -19.27
CA LEU A 231 -9.97 -18.99 -18.90
C LEU A 231 -11.31 -18.27 -18.99
N ALA A 232 -12.09 -18.48 -20.06
CA ALA A 232 -13.45 -17.93 -20.17
C ALA A 232 -14.31 -18.35 -18.97
N SER A 233 -14.26 -19.64 -18.61
CA SER A 233 -14.99 -20.20 -17.47
C SER A 233 -14.60 -19.51 -16.15
N ILE A 234 -13.31 -19.21 -15.93
CA ILE A 234 -12.83 -18.47 -14.75
C ILE A 234 -13.48 -17.08 -14.66
N PHE A 235 -13.55 -16.35 -15.77
CA PHE A 235 -14.16 -15.01 -15.80
C PHE A 235 -15.66 -15.05 -15.48
N PHE A 236 -16.39 -16.02 -16.03
CA PHE A 236 -17.80 -16.22 -15.69
C PHE A 236 -17.97 -16.58 -14.22
N ILE A 237 -17.23 -17.56 -13.69
CA ILE A 237 -17.29 -17.92 -12.26
C ILE A 237 -17.03 -16.71 -11.35
N ALA A 238 -16.04 -15.88 -11.69
CA ALA A 238 -15.75 -14.65 -10.95
C ALA A 238 -16.90 -13.63 -11.04
N ALA A 239 -17.53 -13.46 -12.20
CA ALA A 239 -18.63 -12.50 -12.40
C ALA A 239 -19.87 -12.80 -11.55
N TYR A 240 -20.12 -14.07 -11.24
CA TYR A 240 -21.25 -14.50 -10.41
C TYR A 240 -20.92 -14.62 -8.92
N THR A 241 -19.67 -14.34 -8.52
CA THR A 241 -19.33 -14.29 -7.11
C THR A 241 -19.93 -13.02 -6.47
N LYS A 242 -20.70 -13.19 -5.40
CA LYS A 242 -21.38 -12.13 -4.64
C LYS A 242 -20.96 -12.22 -3.18
N ILE A 243 -20.68 -11.08 -2.56
CA ILE A 243 -20.42 -10.97 -1.13
C ILE A 243 -21.58 -10.20 -0.50
N THR A 244 -22.20 -10.79 0.51
CA THR A 244 -23.37 -10.25 1.20
C THR A 244 -23.16 -10.26 2.70
N PHE A 245 -23.73 -9.25 3.35
CA PHE A 245 -23.75 -9.05 4.79
C PHE A 245 -25.19 -8.97 5.23
N ASP A 246 -25.56 -9.80 6.19
CA ASP A 246 -26.89 -9.77 6.80
C ASP A 246 -26.73 -9.39 8.28
N PRO A 247 -27.06 -8.13 8.65
CA PRO A 247 -26.97 -7.67 10.02
C PRO A 247 -28.06 -8.27 10.93
N ALA A 248 -29.19 -8.70 10.37
CA ALA A 248 -30.27 -9.31 11.15
C ALA A 248 -29.86 -10.69 11.64
N THR A 249 -29.21 -11.49 10.79
CA THR A 249 -28.68 -12.81 11.17
C THR A 249 -27.23 -12.78 11.64
N ARG A 250 -26.56 -11.61 11.56
CA ARG A 250 -25.14 -11.39 11.87
C ARG A 250 -24.21 -12.33 11.10
N ILE A 251 -24.53 -12.54 9.82
CA ILE A 251 -23.82 -13.47 8.94
C ILE A 251 -23.18 -12.73 7.76
N PHE A 252 -21.91 -13.03 7.53
CA PHE A 252 -21.20 -12.77 6.30
C PHE A 252 -21.33 -13.99 5.37
N LYS A 253 -21.66 -13.77 4.11
CA LYS A 253 -21.74 -14.85 3.10
C LYS A 253 -21.07 -14.42 1.80
N GLY A 254 -20.05 -15.16 1.40
CA GLY A 254 -19.54 -15.17 0.03
C GLY A 254 -20.22 -16.31 -0.73
N THR A 255 -20.90 -16.01 -1.83
CA THR A 255 -21.53 -17.01 -2.70
C THR A 255 -20.95 -16.94 -4.10
N GLY A 256 -20.65 -18.07 -4.70
CA GLY A 256 -20.26 -18.20 -6.11
C GLY A 256 -21.05 -19.31 -6.80
N LEU A 257 -20.79 -19.51 -8.10
CA LEU A 257 -21.44 -20.58 -8.88
C LEU A 257 -21.08 -21.97 -8.37
N LEU A 258 -19.89 -22.15 -7.79
CA LEU A 258 -19.41 -23.43 -7.30
C LEU A 258 -19.53 -23.49 -5.78
N LYS A 259 -20.14 -24.56 -5.26
CA LYS A 259 -20.45 -24.72 -3.82
C LYS A 259 -19.23 -24.58 -2.91
N TYR A 260 -18.05 -25.02 -3.35
CA TYR A 260 -16.81 -24.91 -2.57
C TYR A 260 -16.25 -23.48 -2.48
N LEU A 261 -16.70 -22.57 -3.35
CA LEU A 261 -16.40 -21.14 -3.26
C LEU A 261 -17.32 -20.42 -2.27
N ASN A 262 -18.40 -21.08 -1.84
CA ASN A 262 -19.30 -20.51 -0.84
C ASN A 262 -18.63 -20.56 0.52
N ARG A 263 -18.52 -19.40 1.15
CA ARG A 263 -17.99 -19.26 2.49
C ARG A 263 -18.97 -18.47 3.34
N GLN A 264 -19.12 -18.88 4.59
CA GLN A 264 -20.02 -18.25 5.53
C GLN A 264 -19.32 -18.09 6.86
N TYR A 265 -19.40 -16.89 7.44
CA TYR A 265 -18.83 -16.58 8.74
C TYR A 265 -19.85 -15.79 9.55
N THR A 266 -19.84 -15.97 10.86
CA THR A 266 -20.59 -15.09 11.76
C THR A 266 -19.81 -13.80 11.96
N PHE A 267 -20.50 -12.70 12.26
CA PHE A 267 -19.83 -11.44 12.60
C PHE A 267 -18.99 -11.57 13.88
N ASP A 268 -19.37 -12.45 14.80
CA ASP A 268 -18.59 -12.70 16.02
C ASP A 268 -17.23 -13.37 15.75
N ALA A 269 -17.09 -14.03 14.60
CA ALA A 269 -15.80 -14.58 14.16
C ALA A 269 -14.89 -13.52 13.54
N PHE A 270 -15.37 -12.30 13.29
CA PHE A 270 -14.57 -11.22 12.72
C PHE A 270 -13.43 -10.83 13.66
N ALA A 271 -12.20 -10.80 13.13
CA ALA A 271 -11.02 -10.42 13.90
C ALA A 271 -10.60 -8.98 13.61
N HIS A 272 -10.29 -8.66 12.36
CA HIS A 272 -9.85 -7.32 11.94
C HIS A 272 -9.87 -7.17 10.41
N ILE A 273 -9.68 -5.93 9.96
CA ILE A 273 -9.45 -5.59 8.54
C ILE A 273 -7.97 -5.30 8.31
N GLN A 274 -7.46 -5.69 7.15
CA GLN A 274 -6.17 -5.28 6.64
C GLN A 274 -6.31 -4.70 5.24
N THR A 275 -5.63 -3.58 4.97
CA THR A 275 -5.48 -3.05 3.62
C THR A 275 -4.16 -3.46 3.01
N VAL A 276 -4.20 -4.00 1.79
CA VAL A 276 -3.03 -4.49 1.07
C VAL A 276 -2.87 -3.70 -0.21
N ARG A 277 -1.79 -2.91 -0.29
CA ARG A 277 -1.49 -2.12 -1.48
C ARG A 277 -0.78 -2.99 -2.51
N ARG A 278 -1.37 -3.13 -3.69
CA ARG A 278 -0.80 -3.86 -4.81
C ARG A 278 -0.10 -2.94 -5.78
N SER A 279 1.05 -3.39 -6.26
CA SER A 279 1.80 -2.74 -7.33
C SER A 279 2.16 -3.77 -8.39
N ILE A 280 1.97 -3.43 -9.67
CA ILE A 280 2.39 -4.23 -10.82
C ILE A 280 3.51 -3.46 -11.50
N ASN A 281 4.68 -4.09 -11.69
CA ASN A 281 5.86 -3.43 -12.27
C ASN A 281 6.22 -2.11 -11.57
N MET A 282 6.18 -2.10 -10.23
CA MET A 282 6.40 -0.91 -9.39
C MET A 282 5.36 0.22 -9.54
N VAL A 283 4.34 0.06 -10.39
CA VAL A 283 3.22 0.99 -10.54
C VAL A 283 2.09 0.55 -9.62
N TYR A 284 1.55 1.49 -8.83
CA TYR A 284 0.43 1.23 -7.94
C TYR A 284 -0.82 0.83 -8.74
N ALA A 285 -1.30 -0.40 -8.51
CA ALA A 285 -2.45 -0.97 -9.20
C ALA A 285 -3.77 -0.68 -8.44
N GLY A 286 -3.69 -0.64 -7.11
CA GLY A 286 -4.82 -0.40 -6.22
C GLY A 286 -4.58 -0.98 -4.82
N THR A 287 -5.55 -0.81 -3.93
CA THR A 287 -5.53 -1.36 -2.58
C THR A 287 -6.70 -2.33 -2.43
N ASP A 288 -6.42 -3.50 -1.87
CA ASP A 288 -7.41 -4.50 -1.53
C ASP A 288 -7.73 -4.39 -0.03
N VAL A 289 -9.00 -4.63 0.32
CA VAL A 289 -9.45 -4.68 1.71
C VAL A 289 -9.78 -6.13 2.04
N ASN A 290 -9.00 -6.70 2.95
CA ASN A 290 -9.11 -8.07 3.40
C ASN A 290 -9.74 -8.09 4.81
N MET A 291 -10.73 -8.95 4.99
CA MET A 291 -11.28 -9.27 6.31
C MET A 291 -10.69 -10.58 6.82
N TYR A 292 -10.32 -10.60 8.09
CA TYR A 292 -9.79 -11.76 8.79
C TYR A 292 -10.84 -12.31 9.75
N PHE A 293 -11.01 -13.63 9.74
CA PHE A 293 -11.96 -14.33 10.60
C PHE A 293 -11.24 -15.40 11.44
N ASN A 294 -11.53 -15.45 12.72
CA ASN A 294 -11.08 -16.50 13.63
C ASN A 294 -11.96 -17.73 13.43
N VAL A 295 -11.39 -18.81 12.87
CA VAL A 295 -12.13 -20.06 12.63
C VAL A 295 -11.83 -21.05 13.74
N THR A 296 -12.86 -21.45 14.48
CA THR A 296 -12.76 -22.35 15.65
C THR A 296 -12.14 -23.71 15.32
N ASP A 297 -12.31 -24.18 14.08
CA ASP A 297 -11.93 -25.52 13.63
C ASP A 297 -10.48 -25.62 13.11
N LYS A 298 -9.79 -24.49 12.88
CA LYS A 298 -8.39 -24.46 12.41
C LYS A 298 -7.49 -23.89 13.48
N LYS A 299 -6.74 -24.76 14.18
CA LYS A 299 -5.75 -24.37 15.23
C LYS A 299 -4.93 -23.13 14.79
N ARG A 300 -5.29 -21.97 15.35
CA ARG A 300 -4.62 -20.66 15.20
C ARG A 300 -4.46 -20.11 13.78
N LYS A 301 -5.25 -20.55 12.80
CA LYS A 301 -5.21 -19.95 11.45
C LYS A 301 -6.47 -19.11 11.21
N GLN A 302 -6.26 -17.82 11.00
CA GLN A 302 -7.31 -16.93 10.52
C GLN A 302 -7.61 -17.22 9.06
N ASP A 303 -8.89 -17.21 8.69
CA ASP A 303 -9.30 -17.23 7.30
C ASP A 303 -9.37 -15.81 6.76
N VAL A 304 -9.04 -15.64 5.48
CA VAL A 304 -8.91 -14.33 4.85
C VAL A 304 -9.84 -14.26 3.66
N ILE A 305 -10.58 -13.17 3.58
CA ILE A 305 -11.45 -12.89 2.44
C ILE A 305 -11.17 -11.49 1.95
N THR A 306 -10.84 -11.36 0.66
CA THR A 306 -10.79 -10.07 -0.01
C THR A 306 -12.21 -9.64 -0.32
N VAL A 307 -12.64 -8.55 0.31
CA VAL A 307 -14.02 -8.09 0.30
C VAL A 307 -14.26 -7.05 -0.79
N ILE A 308 -13.26 -6.21 -1.03
CA ILE A 308 -13.19 -5.36 -2.21
C ILE A 308 -11.75 -5.26 -2.67
N SER A 309 -11.55 -5.24 -3.99
CA SER A 309 -10.24 -5.19 -4.62
C SER A 309 -10.04 -3.90 -5.41
N SER A 310 -8.78 -3.48 -5.54
CA SER A 310 -8.36 -2.42 -6.48
C SER A 310 -8.89 -1.01 -6.19
N LEU A 311 -9.15 -0.66 -4.93
CA LEU A 311 -9.49 0.72 -4.57
C LEU A 311 -8.27 1.63 -4.74
N ARG A 312 -8.39 2.67 -5.57
CA ARG A 312 -7.25 3.53 -5.90
C ARG A 312 -7.09 4.72 -4.95
N LYS A 313 -8.18 5.36 -4.55
CA LYS A 313 -8.16 6.56 -3.69
C LYS A 313 -8.23 6.19 -2.22
N SER A 314 -7.46 6.86 -1.37
CA SER A 314 -7.50 6.66 0.09
C SER A 314 -8.89 6.96 0.66
N SER A 315 -9.56 8.01 0.18
CA SER A 315 -10.92 8.37 0.60
C SER A 315 -11.95 7.30 0.26
N ASP A 316 -11.80 6.62 -0.88
CA ASP A 316 -12.67 5.50 -1.25
C ASP A 316 -12.47 4.30 -0.31
N ILE A 317 -11.23 4.02 0.10
CA ILE A 317 -10.89 2.95 1.06
C ILE A 317 -11.50 3.27 2.43
N GLU A 318 -11.34 4.51 2.91
CA GLU A 318 -11.93 4.94 4.18
C GLU A 318 -13.45 4.84 4.16
N ARG A 319 -14.07 5.38 3.12
CA ARG A 319 -15.53 5.36 2.97
C ARG A 319 -16.04 3.93 2.92
N PHE A 320 -15.36 3.05 2.19
CA PHE A 320 -15.70 1.63 2.17
C PHE A 320 -15.63 0.99 3.57
N ILE A 321 -14.55 1.21 4.32
CA ILE A 321 -14.38 0.62 5.66
C ILE A 321 -15.42 1.17 6.65
N LYS A 322 -15.75 2.46 6.58
CA LYS A 322 -16.81 3.06 7.40
C LYS A 322 -18.18 2.46 7.07
N GLU A 323 -18.52 2.37 5.79
CA GLU A 323 -19.76 1.72 5.34
C GLU A 323 -19.82 0.25 5.80
N LEU A 324 -18.69 -0.48 5.71
CA LEU A 324 -18.57 -1.85 6.17
C LEU A 324 -18.82 -1.98 7.67
N TYR A 325 -18.21 -1.14 8.52
CA TYR A 325 -18.44 -1.17 9.97
C TYR A 325 -19.87 -0.80 10.34
N GLN A 326 -20.48 0.15 9.63
CA GLN A 326 -21.88 0.50 9.83
C GLN A 326 -22.80 -0.67 9.47
N VAL A 327 -22.57 -1.33 8.34
CA VAL A 327 -23.32 -2.53 7.93
C VAL A 327 -23.15 -3.66 8.94
N MET A 328 -21.95 -3.86 9.48
CA MET A 328 -21.70 -4.89 10.49
C MET A 328 -22.21 -4.55 11.90
N GLY A 329 -22.56 -3.29 12.16
CA GLY A 329 -22.99 -2.82 13.48
C GLY A 329 -21.86 -2.77 14.52
N ILE A 330 -20.62 -2.52 14.08
CA ILE A 330 -19.42 -2.48 14.95
C ILE A 330 -18.90 -1.03 15.13
N ALA A 331 -19.59 -0.04 14.55
CA ALA A 331 -19.18 1.37 14.54
C ALA A 331 -19.43 2.10 15.87
#